data_AF-A0A357TDV9-F1
#
_entry.id   AF-A0A357TDV9-F1
#
_cell.length_a   1.000
_cell.length_b   1.000
_cell.length_c   1.000
_cell.angle_alpha   90.00
_cell.angle_beta   90.00
_cell.angle_gamma   90.00
#
_symmetry.space_group_name_H-M   'P 1'
#
loop_
_entity.id
_entity.type
_entity.pdbx_description
1 polymer ?
#
loop_
_entity_poly.entity_id
_entity_poly.type
_entity_poly.pdbx_seq_one_letter_code
_entity_poly.pdbx_strand_id
1 'polypeptide(L)'
;AQKIIKHWCPLFDKYQVTAVFENDHHTYKRTHPLLNNQIDRKRGIVYLGDGCWGVDTRAVPKPGELWYLAKAESKRHLISVTIRDGKPEYVAYEADGKVIDQHS
;
A
#
# COMPACT_ATOMS: atom_id res chain seq x y z
N ALA A 1 10.66 -11.36 -0.26
CA ALA A 1 10.54 -10.08 -1.00
C ALA A 1 11.53 -9.93 -2.17
N GLN A 2 12.85 -10.05 -1.98
CA GLN A 2 13.85 -9.65 -3.01
C GLN A 2 13.64 -10.27 -4.41
N LYS A 3 13.27 -11.55 -4.51
CA LYS A 3 12.95 -12.18 -5.80
C LYS A 3 11.70 -11.58 -6.47
N ILE A 4 10.66 -11.26 -5.70
CA ILE A 4 9.44 -10.62 -6.21
C ILE A 4 9.80 -9.24 -6.74
N ILE A 5 10.49 -8.43 -5.95
CA ILE A 5 10.90 -7.08 -6.36
C ILE A 5 11.74 -7.13 -7.64
N LYS A 6 12.71 -8.04 -7.72
CA LYS A 6 13.60 -8.16 -8.90
C LYS A 6 12.86 -8.55 -10.18
N HIS A 7 11.82 -9.38 -10.10
CA HIS A 7 11.19 -9.98 -11.28
C HIS A 7 9.83 -9.39 -11.64
N TRP A 8 9.10 -8.83 -10.66
CA TRP A 8 7.74 -8.34 -10.86
C TRP A 8 7.65 -6.81 -10.89
N CYS A 9 8.35 -6.10 -9.98
CA CYS A 9 8.31 -4.63 -9.97
C CYS A 9 8.73 -4.01 -11.32
N PRO A 10 9.74 -4.51 -12.06
CA PRO A 10 10.03 -4.01 -13.40
C PRO A 10 8.88 -4.14 -14.40
N LEU A 11 8.04 -5.18 -14.25
CA LEU A 11 6.84 -5.35 -15.08
C LEU A 11 5.74 -4.37 -14.67
N PHE A 12 5.55 -4.16 -13.36
CA PHE A 12 4.63 -3.16 -12.84
C PHE A 12 4.99 -1.76 -13.33
N ASP A 13 6.27 -1.41 -13.23
CA ASP A 13 6.83 -0.14 -13.72
C ASP A 13 6.66 -0.01 -15.24
N LYS A 14 6.99 -1.06 -16.01
CA LYS A 14 6.86 -1.08 -17.47
C LYS A 14 5.41 -0.86 -17.94
N TYR A 15 4.45 -1.53 -17.30
CA TYR A 15 3.05 -1.47 -17.68
C TYR A 15 2.24 -0.40 -16.93
N GLN A 16 2.88 0.34 -16.01
CA GLN A 16 2.27 1.43 -15.24
C GLN A 16 0.96 0.99 -14.58
N VAL A 17 0.99 -0.13 -13.84
CA VAL A 17 -0.18 -0.58 -13.08
C VAL A 17 -0.59 0.48 -12.07
N THR A 18 -1.89 0.66 -11.85
CA THR A 18 -2.41 1.78 -11.06
C THR A 18 -2.08 1.67 -9.56
N ALA A 19 -2.17 0.46 -9.01
CA ALA A 19 -1.78 0.15 -7.63
C ALA A 19 -1.51 -1.36 -7.48
N VAL A 20 -0.80 -1.72 -6.42
CA VAL A 20 -0.51 -3.11 -6.04
C VAL A 20 -1.01 -3.35 -4.62
N PHE A 21 -1.77 -4.43 -4.43
CA PHE A 21 -2.28 -4.84 -3.12
C PHE A 21 -1.50 -6.06 -2.62
N GLU A 22 -0.86 -5.92 -1.47
CA GLU A 22 -0.01 -6.93 -0.84
C GLU A 22 -0.61 -7.41 0.48
N ASN A 23 -0.22 -8.60 0.95
CA ASN A 23 -0.68 -9.21 2.19
C ASN A 23 0.51 -9.84 2.94
N ASP A 24 0.26 -10.71 3.94
CA ASP A 24 1.23 -11.56 4.68
C ASP A 24 1.99 -10.90 5.87
N HIS A 25 2.14 -9.57 5.89
CA HIS A 25 2.92 -8.90 6.94
C HIS A 25 2.14 -8.58 8.22
N HIS A 26 0.83 -8.77 8.23
CA HIS A 26 -0.05 -8.58 9.38
C HIS A 26 -0.06 -7.14 9.91
N THR A 27 0.05 -6.17 8.99
CA THR A 27 0.01 -4.74 9.26
C THR A 27 -0.85 -4.06 8.19
N TYR A 28 -1.22 -2.80 8.41
CA TYR A 28 -1.61 -1.90 7.32
C TYR A 28 -0.37 -1.13 6.85
N LYS A 29 -0.26 -0.94 5.54
CA LYS A 29 0.79 -0.23 4.84
C LYS A 29 0.22 0.54 3.65
N ARG A 30 0.75 1.74 3.44
CA ARG A 30 0.75 2.44 2.15
C ARG A 30 2.13 3.01 1.87
N THR A 31 2.66 2.74 0.69
CA THR A 31 3.91 3.37 0.24
C THR A 31 3.68 4.79 -0.27
N HIS A 32 4.75 5.57 -0.39
CA HIS A 32 4.75 6.65 -1.37
C HIS A 32 4.54 6.08 -2.78
N PRO A 33 4.09 6.86 -3.77
CA PRO A 33 4.11 6.41 -5.16
C PRO A 33 5.55 6.09 -5.59
N LEU A 34 5.81 4.85 -5.98
CA LEU A 34 7.15 4.34 -6.32
C LEU A 34 7.27 4.02 -7.81
N LEU A 35 8.39 4.41 -8.42
CA LEU A 35 8.76 4.02 -9.78
C LEU A 35 10.29 3.82 -9.82
N ASN A 36 10.77 2.74 -10.43
CA ASN A 36 12.20 2.44 -10.52
C ASN A 36 12.92 2.52 -9.16
N ASN A 37 12.27 1.99 -8.11
CA ASN A 37 12.78 2.00 -6.72
C ASN A 37 13.07 3.41 -6.16
N GLN A 38 12.30 4.41 -6.59
CA GLN A 38 12.39 5.79 -6.12
C GLN A 38 10.99 6.38 -5.94
N ILE A 39 10.87 7.45 -5.15
CA ILE A 39 9.60 8.18 -5.01
C ILE A 39 9.36 9.00 -6.27
N ASP A 40 8.27 8.71 -6.99
CA ASP A 40 7.81 9.49 -8.13
C ASP A 40 6.34 9.85 -7.95
N ARG A 41 6.05 11.09 -7.55
CA ARG A 41 4.67 11.54 -7.24
C ARG A 41 3.76 11.65 -8.47
N LYS A 42 4.30 11.61 -9.68
CA LYS A 42 3.53 11.80 -10.93
C LYS A 42 3.17 10.47 -11.58
N ARG A 43 4.08 9.50 -11.52
CA ARG A 43 3.98 8.22 -12.25
C ARG A 43 4.19 7.00 -11.37
N GLY A 44 4.42 7.21 -10.08
CA GLY A 44 4.67 6.15 -9.13
C GLY A 44 3.44 5.31 -8.88
N ILE A 45 3.70 4.05 -8.57
CA ILE A 45 2.73 3.02 -8.24
C ILE A 45 2.64 2.96 -6.71
N VAL A 46 1.43 2.91 -6.19
CA VAL A 46 1.19 2.81 -4.75
C VAL A 46 1.03 1.34 -4.37
N TYR A 47 1.76 0.90 -3.37
CA TYR A 47 1.67 -0.43 -2.80
C TYR A 47 0.92 -0.32 -1.47
N LEU A 48 -0.19 -1.05 -1.35
CA LEU A 48 -1.17 -0.95 -0.27
C LEU A 48 -1.37 -2.31 0.38
N GLY A 49 -1.73 -2.34 1.66
CA GLY A 49 -2.14 -3.57 2.35
C GLY A 49 -1.14 -3.99 3.40
N ASP A 50 -0.48 -5.13 3.22
CA ASP A 50 0.21 -5.98 4.22
C ASP A 50 -0.69 -6.97 4.97
N GLY A 51 -2.01 -6.86 4.83
CA GLY A 51 -3.01 -7.89 5.13
C GLY A 51 -3.06 -8.40 6.58
N CYS A 52 -4.11 -8.04 7.32
CA CYS A 52 -4.25 -8.44 8.73
C CYS A 52 -5.69 -8.62 9.23
N TRP A 53 -6.68 -8.80 8.35
CA TRP A 53 -8.10 -8.82 8.75
C TRP A 53 -8.44 -9.85 9.84
N GLY A 54 -7.96 -11.09 9.69
CA GLY A 54 -8.34 -12.23 10.55
C GLY A 54 -7.26 -12.68 11.53
N VAL A 55 -6.24 -11.86 11.80
CA VAL A 55 -5.03 -12.27 12.52
C VAL A 55 -4.52 -11.17 13.45
N ASP A 56 -3.71 -11.54 14.44
CA ASP A 56 -3.02 -10.58 15.31
C ASP A 56 -2.02 -9.74 14.54
N THR A 57 -2.00 -8.45 14.85
CA THR A 57 -1.20 -7.45 14.14
C THR A 57 0.22 -7.39 14.67
N ARG A 58 1.18 -7.05 13.79
CA ARG A 58 2.58 -6.83 14.17
C ARG A 58 2.87 -5.35 14.40
N ALA A 59 3.94 -5.06 15.14
CA ALA A 59 4.45 -3.70 15.29
C ALA A 59 4.89 -3.12 13.94
N VAL A 60 4.69 -1.82 13.75
CA VAL A 60 5.10 -1.09 12.54
C VAL A 60 6.34 -0.23 12.81
N PRO A 61 7.17 0.04 11.79
CA PRO A 61 8.28 0.98 11.90
C PRO A 61 7.83 2.37 12.34
N LYS A 62 8.74 3.13 12.95
CA LYS A 62 8.44 4.53 13.27
C LYS A 62 8.29 5.35 11.97
N PRO A 63 7.46 6.42 11.97
CA PRO A 63 7.37 7.31 10.82
C PRO A 63 8.75 7.80 10.37
N GLY A 64 9.07 7.64 9.08
CA GLY A 64 10.34 8.04 8.48
C GLY A 64 11.48 7.02 8.60
N GLU A 65 11.31 5.92 9.35
CA GLU A 65 12.34 4.88 9.48
C GLU A 65 12.59 4.15 8.15
N LEU A 66 11.52 3.90 7.38
CA LEU A 66 11.60 3.32 6.04
C LEU A 66 11.17 4.37 5.01
N TRP A 67 12.10 4.74 4.13
CA TRP A 67 11.94 5.83 3.16
C TRP A 67 10.74 5.68 2.22
N TYR A 68 10.31 4.44 1.96
CA TYR A 68 9.23 4.14 1.03
C TYR A 68 7.84 4.17 1.68
N LEU A 69 7.76 4.14 3.01
CA LEU A 69 6.49 4.12 3.74
C LEU A 69 5.90 5.52 3.88
N ALA A 70 4.69 5.71 3.35
CA ALA A 70 3.90 6.91 3.60
C ALA A 70 3.02 6.76 4.85
N LYS A 71 2.51 5.55 5.10
CA LYS A 71 1.66 5.21 6.24
C LYS A 71 1.87 3.75 6.61
N ALA A 72 1.92 3.45 7.91
CA ALA A 72 1.87 2.09 8.42
C ALA A 72 1.15 2.08 9.78
N GLU A 73 0.29 1.10 10.00
CA GLU A 73 -0.50 0.98 11.23
C GLU A 73 -0.64 -0.49 11.65
N SER A 74 -0.52 -0.76 12.95
CA SER A 74 -0.79 -2.08 13.54
C SER A 74 -2.30 -2.27 13.76
N LYS A 75 -3.10 -2.18 12.67
CA LYS A 75 -4.56 -2.20 12.71
C LYS A 75 -5.14 -3.15 11.66
N ARG A 76 -6.12 -3.96 12.05
CA ARG A 76 -6.93 -4.77 11.15
C ARG A 76 -7.67 -3.86 10.18
N HIS A 77 -7.61 -4.19 8.88
CA HIS A 77 -8.14 -3.31 7.86
C HIS A 77 -8.82 -4.05 6.72
N LEU A 78 -9.79 -3.36 6.11
CA LEU A 78 -10.23 -3.60 4.74
C LEU A 78 -9.86 -2.37 3.90
N ILE A 79 -9.56 -2.56 2.61
CA ILE A 79 -9.36 -1.45 1.67
C ILE A 79 -10.54 -1.41 0.71
N SER A 80 -11.29 -0.31 0.76
CA SER A 80 -12.32 -0.01 -0.22
C SER A 80 -11.72 0.78 -1.36
N VAL A 81 -12.02 0.38 -2.60
CA VAL A 81 -11.58 1.06 -3.81
C VAL A 81 -12.79 1.55 -4.58
N THR A 82 -12.87 2.86 -4.78
CA THR A 82 -13.92 3.49 -5.59
C THR A 82 -13.27 4.04 -6.84
N ILE A 83 -13.73 3.64 -8.03
CA ILE A 83 -13.20 4.14 -9.30
C ILE A 83 -14.23 5.07 -9.94
N ARG A 84 -13.83 6.31 -10.24
CA ARG A 84 -14.65 7.30 -10.94
C ARG A 84 -13.85 7.94 -12.06
N ASP A 85 -14.38 7.95 -13.28
CA ASP A 85 -13.71 8.52 -14.46
C ASP A 85 -12.27 8.01 -14.65
N GLY A 86 -12.06 6.70 -14.39
CA GLY A 86 -10.75 6.05 -14.47
C GLY A 86 -9.77 6.40 -13.34
N LYS A 87 -10.20 7.16 -12.34
CA LYS A 87 -9.38 7.55 -11.18
C LYS A 87 -9.83 6.76 -9.95
N PRO A 88 -8.94 5.97 -9.33
CA PRO A 88 -9.24 5.25 -8.10
C PRO A 88 -9.07 6.15 -6.88
N GLU A 89 -9.94 5.95 -5.89
CA GLU A 89 -9.79 6.40 -4.53
C GLU A 89 -9.71 5.16 -3.63
N TYR A 90 -8.74 5.15 -2.73
CA TYR A 90 -8.47 4.08 -1.78
C TYR A 90 -8.77 4.57 -0.37
N VAL A 91 -9.62 3.86 0.36
CA VAL A 91 -9.88 4.15 1.78
C VAL A 91 -9.70 2.88 2.59
N ALA A 92 -8.83 2.93 3.59
CA ALA A 92 -8.64 1.84 4.54
C ALA A 92 -9.51 2.06 5.77
N TYR A 93 -10.27 1.04 6.16
CA TYR A 93 -11.19 1.09 7.30
C TYR A 93 -10.86 0.01 8.34
N GLU A 94 -11.03 0.36 9.62
CA GLU A 94 -11.20 -0.61 10.71
C GLU A 94 -12.58 -1.29 10.61
N ALA A 95 -12.79 -2.36 11.37
CA ALA A 95 -14.02 -3.15 11.31
C ALA A 95 -15.28 -2.38 11.74
N ASP A 96 -15.13 -1.32 12.54
CA ASP A 96 -16.21 -0.43 12.97
C ASP A 96 -16.49 0.71 11.97
N GLY A 97 -15.79 0.74 10.83
CA GLY A 97 -15.91 1.78 9.81
C GLY A 97 -15.04 3.01 10.06
N LYS A 98 -14.19 3.03 11.09
CA LYS A 98 -13.25 4.12 11.28
C LYS A 98 -12.18 4.15 10.19
N VAL A 99 -11.93 5.33 9.62
CA VAL A 99 -10.89 5.52 8.60
C VAL A 99 -9.50 5.45 9.23
N ILE A 100 -8.64 4.62 8.65
CA ILE A 100 -7.22 4.49 8.97
C ILE A 100 -6.40 5.42 8.08
N ASP A 101 -6.73 5.44 6.79
CA ASP A 101 -5.98 6.14 5.73
C ASP A 101 -6.85 6.33 4.47
N GLN A 102 -6.51 7.35 3.67
CA GLN A 102 -7.19 7.69 2.42
C GLN A 102 -6.18 8.19 1.39
N HIS A 103 -6.30 7.74 0.15
CA HIS A 103 -5.41 8.12 -0.95
C HIS A 103 -6.10 8.12 -2.32
N SER A 104 -5.67 9.02 -3.21
CA SER A 104 -6.17 9.21 -4.57
C SER A 104 -5.03 9.49 -5.53
#